data_AF-A0A800CHN7-F1
#
_entry.id   AF-A0A800CHN7-F1
#
_cell.length_a   1.000
_cell.length_b   1.000
_cell.length_c   1.000
_cell.angle_alpha   90.00
_cell.angle_beta   90.00
_cell.angle_gamma   90.00
#
_symmetry.space_group_name_H-M   'P 1'
#
loop_
_entity.id
_entity.type
_entity.pdbx_description
1 polymer ?
#
loop_
_entity_poly.entity_id
_entity_poly.type
_entity_poly.pdbx_seq_one_letter_code
_entity_poly.pdbx_strand_id
1 'polypeptide(L)' 'MRIVNVSEGYVLDTSAIITLIESEPGAKRVKAVLRQETVWLPWIVLLETYYISRQERGEAEADFRYA' A
#
# COMPACT_ATOMS: atom_id res chain seq x y z
N MET A 1 -6.71 -0.75 -8.21
CA MET A 1 -5.68 -1.65 -7.66
C MET A 1 -4.86 -2.28 -8.76
N ARG A 2 -3.59 -1.88 -8.93
CA ARG A 2 -2.62 -2.56 -9.80
C ARG A 2 -1.63 -3.33 -8.95
N ILE A 3 -1.46 -4.60 -9.27
CA ILE A 3 -0.47 -5.51 -8.67
C ILE A 3 0.27 -6.13 -9.85
N VAL A 4 1.59 -5.94 -9.91
CA VAL A 4 2.42 -6.53 -10.97
C VAL A 4 3.14 -7.75 -10.42
N ASN A 5 3.01 -8.87 -11.13
CA ASN A 5 3.73 -10.11 -10.83
C ASN A 5 5.10 -10.04 -11.53
N VAL A 6 6.18 -10.05 -10.74
CA VAL A 6 7.55 -10.15 -11.24
C VAL A 6 8.09 -11.46 -10.73
N SER A 7 8.14 -12.49 -11.59
CA SER A 7 8.64 -13.89 -11.49
C SER A 7 8.66 -14.64 -10.13
N GLU A 8 8.82 -14.00 -8.97
CA GLU A 8 8.84 -14.54 -7.60
C GLU A 8 8.21 -13.60 -6.53
N GLY A 9 7.39 -12.61 -6.90
CA GLY A 9 6.73 -11.73 -5.92
C GLY A 9 5.89 -10.61 -6.52
N TYR A 10 5.47 -9.68 -5.65
CA TYR A 10 4.60 -8.56 -6.00
C TYR A 10 5.29 -7.21 -5.79
N VAL A 11 5.17 -6.31 -6.76
CA VAL A 11 5.43 -4.88 -6.56
C VAL A 11 4.10 -4.20 -6.32
N LEU A 12 3.94 -3.59 -5.15
CA LEU A 12 2.72 -2.84 -4.83
C LEU A 12 2.84 -1.40 -5.30
N ASP A 13 1.81 -0.96 -6.01
CA ASP A 13 1.59 0.42 -6.39
C ASP A 13 0.95 1.20 -5.23
N THR A 14 1.03 2.53 -5.27
CA THR A 14 0.41 3.44 -4.29
C THR A 14 -1.07 3.15 -4.11
N SER A 15 -1.78 2.89 -5.20
CA SER A 15 -3.21 2.54 -5.13
C SER A 15 -3.50 1.29 -4.30
N ALA A 16 -2.58 0.31 -4.24
CA ALA A 16 -2.78 -0.87 -3.41
C ALA A 16 -2.65 -0.55 -1.92
N ILE A 17 -1.73 0.34 -1.55
CA ILE A 17 -1.54 0.76 -0.15
C ILE A 17 -2.70 1.64 0.31
N ILE A 18 -3.12 2.61 -0.50
CA ILE A 18 -4.32 3.42 -0.20
C ILE A 18 -5.56 2.54 -0.01
N THR A 19 -5.79 1.56 -0.89
CA THR A 19 -6.88 0.59 -0.72
C THR A 19 -6.84 -0.12 0.64
N LEU A 20 -5.65 -0.42 1.18
CA LEU A 20 -5.50 -1.00 2.52
C LEU A 20 -5.82 0.02 3.63
N ILE A 21 -5.24 1.22 3.55
CA ILE A 21 -5.42 2.32 4.52
C ILE A 21 -6.90 2.67 4.65
N GLU A 22 -7.56 2.83 3.51
CA GLU A 22 -8.92 3.33 3.44
C GLU A 22 -9.99 2.26 3.63
N SER A 23 -9.57 1.00 3.83
CA SER A 23 -10.47 -0.16 3.93
C SER A 23 -11.39 -0.33 2.71
N GLU A 24 -10.88 0.00 1.52
CA GLU A 24 -11.60 -0.11 0.25
C GLU A 24 -11.84 -1.58 -0.17
N PRO A 25 -12.76 -1.83 -1.13
CA PRO A 25 -12.87 -3.13 -1.78
C PRO A 25 -11.54 -3.59 -2.38
N GLY A 26 -10.96 -4.64 -1.79
CA GLY A 26 -9.63 -5.14 -2.14
C GLY A 26 -8.63 -5.12 -0.98
N ALA A 27 -8.92 -4.38 0.11
CA ALA A 27 -8.05 -4.30 1.29
C ALA A 27 -7.66 -5.67 1.85
N LYS A 28 -8.61 -6.62 1.90
CA LYS A 28 -8.35 -8.00 2.35
C LYS A 28 -7.32 -8.71 1.47
N ARG A 29 -7.36 -8.50 0.15
CA ARG A 29 -6.41 -9.09 -0.80
C ARG A 29 -5.03 -8.46 -0.64
N VAL A 30 -4.94 -7.13 -0.54
CA VAL A 30 -3.67 -6.43 -0.30
C VAL A 30 -3.05 -6.89 1.02
N LYS A 31 -3.84 -7.00 2.08
CA LYS A 31 -3.39 -7.49 3.38
C LYS A 31 -2.88 -8.93 3.32
N ALA A 32 -3.51 -9.80 2.54
CA ALA A 32 -3.04 -11.18 2.35
C ALA A 32 -1.69 -11.20 1.63
N VAL A 33 -1.56 -10.45 0.52
CA VAL A 33 -0.31 -10.33 -0.25
C VAL A 33 0.83 -9.81 0.62
N LEU A 34 0.61 -8.72 1.38
CA LEU A 34 1.61 -8.16 2.29
C LEU A 34 2.09 -9.14 3.38
N ARG A 35 1.26 -10.12 3.77
CA ARG A 35 1.57 -11.03 4.88
C ARG A 35 2.14 -12.37 4.44
N GLN A 36 1.79 -12.83 3.24
CA GLN A 36 2.01 -14.22 2.81
C GLN A 36 2.98 -14.34 1.64
N GLU A 37 3.27 -13.25 0.95
CA GLU A 37 4.01 -13.25 -0.31
C GLU A 37 5.26 -12.38 -0.20
N THR A 38 6.22 -12.59 -1.09
CA THR A 38 7.35 -11.67 -1.27
C THR A 38 6.83 -10.38 -1.88
N VAL A 39 7.00 -9.27 -1.16
CA VAL A 39 6.54 -7.94 -1.61
C VAL A 39 7.71 -6.96 -1.66
N TRP A 40 7.82 -6.27 -2.79
CA TRP A 40 8.66 -5.09 -2.92
C TRP A 40 7.81 -3.83 -2.83
N LEU A 41 8.21 -2.94 -1.92
CA LEU A 41 7.66 -1.61 -1.77
C LEU A 41 8.72 -0.58 -2.17
N PRO A 42 8.68 -0.08 -3.41
CA PRO A 42 9.56 1.00 -3.83
C PRO A 42 9.41 2.21 -2.90
N TRP A 43 10.52 2.86 -2.56
CA TRP A 43 10.51 4.07 -1.72
C TRP A 43 9.52 5.14 -2.24
N ILE A 44 9.42 5.31 -3.56
CA ILE A 44 8.53 6.29 -4.18
C ILE A 44 7.05 6.03 -3.87
N VAL A 45 6.65 4.76 -3.74
CA VAL A 45 5.26 4.37 -3.38
C VAL A 45 4.94 4.76 -1.95
N LEU A 46 5.91 4.61 -1.03
CA LEU A 46 5.75 5.04 0.36
C LEU A 46 5.64 6.57 0.47
N LEU A 47 6.47 7.29 -0.28
CA LEU A 47 6.43 8.75 -0.34
C LEU A 47 5.07 9.25 -0.86
N GLU A 48 4.59 8.70 -1.97
CA GLU A 48 3.30 9.09 -2.56
C GLU A 48 2.13 8.74 -1.62
N THR A 49 2.14 7.55 -1.02
CA THR A 49 1.15 7.13 -0.01
C THR A 49 1.09 8.13 1.14
N TYR A 50 2.25 8.56 1.65
CA TYR A 50 2.33 9.56 2.72
C TYR A 50 1.71 10.89 2.30
N TYR A 51 2.05 11.39 1.11
CA TYR A 51 1.50 12.67 0.64
C TYR A 51 -0.02 12.62 0.45
N ILE A 52 -0.54 11.54 -0.14
CA ILE A 52 -1.98 11.36 -0.36
C ILE A 52 -2.72 11.24 0.98
N SER A 53 -2.28 10.34 1.86
CA SER A 53 -2.92 10.15 3.17
C SER A 53 -2.89 11.42 4.02
N ARG A 54 -1.77 12.18 4.00
CA ARG A 54 -1.67 13.47 4.69
C ARG A 54 -2.66 14.48 4.12
N GLN A 55 -2.83 14.52 2.80
CA GLN A 55 -3.74 15.43 2.12
C GLN A 55 -5.21 15.08 2.39
N GLU A 56 -5.57 13.80 2.43
CA GLU A 56 -6.96 13.34 2.53
C GLU A 56 -7.45 13.20 3.97
N ARG A 57 -6.58 12.77 4.89
CA ARG A 57 -6.95 12.36 6.26
C ARG A 57 -6.11 13.01 7.36
N GLY A 58 -5.08 13.77 6.98
CA GLY A 58 -4.22 14.49 7.90
C GLY A 58 -2.98 13.72 8.35
N GLU A 59 -2.14 14.40 9.12
CA GLU A 59 -0.79 13.93 9.47
C GLU A 59 -0.80 12.66 10.33
N ALA A 60 -1.78 12.50 11.23
CA ALA A 60 -1.88 11.31 12.07
C ALA A 60 -2.09 10.01 11.28
N GLU A 61 -2.86 10.06 10.19
CA GLU A 61 -3.05 8.92 9.29
C GLU A 61 -1.80 8.66 8.46
N ALA A 62 -1.15 9.73 7.98
CA ALA A 62 0.07 9.64 7.17
C ALA A 62 1.26 9.05 7.94
N ASP A 63 1.36 9.37 9.24
CA ASP A 63 2.41 8.85 10.12
C ASP A 63 2.17 7.40 10.57
N PHE A 64 0.97 6.85 10.30
CA PHE A 64 0.66 5.48 10.66
C PHE A 64 1.49 4.49 9.83
N ARG A 65 2.32 3.70 10.51
CA ARG A 65 3.15 2.66 9.87
C ARG A 65 2.47 1.30 9.97
N TYR A 66 2.25 0.68 8.82
CA TYR A 66 1.64 -0.65 8.71
C TYR A 66 2.64 -1.80 8.96
N ALA A 67 3.90 -1.49 9.29
CA ALA A 67 4.99 -2.42 9.60
C ALA A 67 5.80 -1.91 10.82
#